data_AF-A0A4Q3RX47-F1
#
_entry.id   AF-A0A4Q3RX47-F1
#
_cell.length_a   1.000
_cell.length_b   1.000
_cell.length_c   1.000
_cell.angle_alpha   90.00
_cell.angle_beta   90.00
_cell.angle_gamma   90.00
#
_symmetry.space_group_name_H-M   'P 1'
#
loop_
_entity.id
_entity.type
_entity.pdbx_description
1 polymer ?
#
loop_
_entity_poly.entity_id
_entity_poly.type
_entity_poly.pdbx_seq_one_letter_code
_entity_poly.pdbx_strand_id
1 'polypeptide(L)'
;MDLQSIKNRFGIIGNSPELNYALNVAVQVSATDLSVLISGESGVGKEVFSQIIHSLSARKHNPFIAVNCGAIPEGTIDSELFGHEKGSFTGAVDSRKGYFETVNGGTIFLDEIGEMPLGTQARLLRVLEAGEYIRVGSSKVQKTDVRVIAASNKDLLELAHRGRFREDLYY
;
A
#
# COMPACT_ATOMS: atom_id res chain seq x y z
N MET A 1 15.54 -14.74 13.65
CA MET A 1 15.73 -13.42 14.30
C MET A 1 14.87 -13.44 15.55
N ASP A 2 15.40 -13.01 16.69
CA ASP A 2 14.64 -13.01 17.95
C ASP A 2 13.64 -11.84 18.00
N LEU A 3 12.43 -12.09 18.53
CA LEU A 3 11.35 -11.10 18.63
C LEU A 3 11.78 -9.87 19.44
N GLN A 4 12.58 -10.06 20.50
CA GLN A 4 13.06 -8.94 21.31
C GLN A 4 13.97 -8.01 20.50
N SER A 5 14.77 -8.57 19.59
CA SER A 5 15.63 -7.77 18.70
C SER A 5 14.82 -6.93 17.72
N ILE A 6 13.72 -7.47 17.18
CA ILE A 6 12.79 -6.72 16.32
C ILE A 6 12.14 -5.60 17.12
N LYS A 7 11.62 -5.90 18.32
CA LYS A 7 11.00 -4.89 19.17
C LYS A 7 11.94 -3.73 19.46
N ASN A 8 13.18 -4.02 19.85
CA ASN A 8 14.19 -3.00 20.12
C ASN A 8 14.51 -2.18 18.87
N ARG A 9 14.64 -2.82 17.69
CA ARG A 9 14.97 -2.14 16.43
C ARG A 9 13.89 -1.16 15.98
N PHE A 10 12.62 -1.50 16.21
CA PHE A 10 11.46 -0.71 15.76
C PHE A 10 10.77 0.06 16.89
N GLY A 11 11.39 0.14 18.08
CA GLY A 11 10.84 0.90 19.21
C GLY A 11 9.53 0.35 19.78
N ILE A 12 9.26 -0.94 19.62
CA ILE A 12 8.03 -1.57 20.11
C ILE A 12 8.19 -1.95 21.57
N ILE A 13 7.26 -1.49 22.40
CA ILE A 13 7.19 -1.79 23.83
C ILE A 13 5.98 -2.68 24.09
N GLY A 14 6.15 -3.72 24.89
CA GLY A 14 5.07 -4.62 25.30
C GLY A 14 5.36 -6.09 25.02
N ASN A 15 4.66 -6.96 25.74
CA ASN A 15 4.85 -8.42 25.69
C ASN A 15 3.51 -9.19 25.65
N SER A 16 2.42 -8.54 25.26
CA SER A 16 1.14 -9.25 25.13
C SER A 16 1.26 -10.39 24.11
N PRO A 17 0.63 -11.55 24.37
CA PRO A 17 0.63 -12.66 23.42
C PRO A 17 0.15 -12.27 22.03
N GLU A 18 -0.85 -11.39 21.94
CA GLU A 18 -1.46 -10.92 20.68
C GLU A 18 -0.49 -10.04 19.87
N LEU A 19 0.26 -9.15 20.54
CA LEU A 19 1.30 -8.36 19.89
C LEU A 19 2.43 -9.25 19.37
N ASN A 20 2.88 -10.21 20.18
CA ASN A 20 3.93 -11.15 19.78
C ASN A 20 3.47 -12.01 18.59
N TYR A 21 2.21 -12.44 18.59
CA TYR A 21 1.62 -13.15 17.47
C TYR A 21 1.61 -12.31 16.20
N ALA A 22 1.11 -11.07 16.25
CA ALA A 22 1.11 -10.17 15.11
C ALA A 22 2.53 -9.94 14.57
N LEU A 23 3.52 -9.77 15.44
CA LEU A 23 4.92 -9.62 15.05
C LEU A 23 5.47 -10.87 14.37
N ASN A 24 5.16 -12.06 14.89
CA ASN A 24 5.56 -13.31 14.26
C ASN A 24 4.96 -13.45 12.85
N VAL A 25 3.68 -13.11 12.68
CA VAL A 25 3.02 -13.11 11.37
C VAL A 25 3.71 -12.12 10.42
N ALA A 26 4.02 -10.91 10.88
CA ALA A 26 4.75 -9.90 10.11
C ALA A 26 6.14 -10.40 9.66
N VAL A 27 6.86 -11.10 10.54
CA VAL A 27 8.15 -11.73 10.21
C VAL A 27 7.98 -12.83 9.18
N GLN A 28 7.00 -13.71 9.34
CA GLN A 28 6.75 -14.81 8.40
C GLN A 28 6.40 -14.28 7.00
N VAL A 29 5.46 -13.33 6.91
CA VAL A 29 5.05 -12.80 5.62
C VAL A 29 6.13 -11.94 4.96
N SER A 30 7.04 -11.34 5.73
CA SER A 30 8.15 -10.54 5.19
C SER A 30 9.01 -11.29 4.18
N ALA A 31 9.21 -12.60 4.37
CA ALA A 31 10.00 -13.46 3.49
C ALA A 31 9.33 -13.80 2.15
N THR A 32 8.06 -13.41 1.96
CA THR A 32 7.29 -13.63 0.73
C THR A 32 7.11 -12.32 -0.05
N ASP A 33 6.67 -12.41 -1.30
CA ASP A 33 6.23 -11.25 -2.09
C ASP A 33 4.71 -11.02 -2.05
N LEU A 34 3.99 -11.72 -1.17
CA LEU A 34 2.54 -11.55 -1.02
C LEU A 34 2.20 -10.12 -0.59
N SER A 35 1.08 -9.64 -1.13
CA SER A 35 0.38 -8.46 -0.63
C SER A 35 -0.07 -8.71 0.81
N VAL A 36 0.01 -7.68 1.65
CA VAL A 36 -0.34 -7.78 3.08
C VAL A 36 -1.37 -6.74 3.45
N LEU A 37 -2.46 -7.15 4.09
CA LEU A 37 -3.45 -6.25 4.69
C LEU A 37 -3.25 -6.21 6.21
N ILE A 38 -3.06 -5.02 6.76
CA ILE A 38 -2.92 -4.76 8.19
C ILE A 38 -4.21 -4.11 8.69
N SER A 39 -4.99 -4.87 9.45
CA SER A 39 -6.24 -4.39 10.06
C SER A 39 -6.01 -3.97 11.52
N GLY A 40 -6.59 -2.84 11.91
CA GLY A 40 -6.56 -2.38 13.30
C GLY A 40 -6.97 -0.92 13.45
N GLU A 41 -7.34 -0.51 14.65
CA GLU A 41 -7.82 0.85 14.94
C GLU A 41 -6.80 1.94 14.57
N SER A 42 -7.26 3.19 14.51
CA SER A 42 -6.34 4.31 14.25
C SER A 42 -5.36 4.48 15.42
N GLY A 43 -4.10 4.81 15.11
CA GLY A 43 -3.07 5.05 16.14
C GLY A 43 -2.42 3.81 16.76
N VAL A 44 -2.78 2.59 16.38
CA VAL A 44 -2.21 1.34 16.96
C VAL A 44 -0.83 0.96 16.42
N GLY A 45 -0.21 1.80 15.58
CA GLY A 45 1.13 1.55 15.03
C GLY A 45 1.19 0.66 13.78
N LYS A 46 0.13 0.63 12.95
CA LYS A 46 0.09 -0.16 11.69
C LYS A 46 1.27 0.16 10.75
N GLU A 47 1.73 1.41 10.72
CA GLU A 47 2.89 1.82 9.94
C GLU A 47 4.18 1.13 10.39
N VAL A 48 4.36 0.88 11.69
CA VAL A 48 5.55 0.16 12.19
C VAL A 48 5.57 -1.27 11.64
N PHE A 49 4.40 -1.91 11.52
CA PHE A 49 4.30 -3.23 10.92
C PHE A 49 4.68 -3.25 9.43
N SER A 50 4.29 -2.24 8.66
CA SER A 50 4.70 -2.15 7.25
C SER A 50 6.22 -1.96 7.09
N GLN A 51 6.82 -1.17 7.98
CA GLN A 51 8.28 -0.99 8.04
C GLN A 51 9.01 -2.29 8.42
N ILE A 52 8.48 -3.07 9.38
CA ILE A 52 9.01 -4.39 9.74
C ILE A 52 8.98 -5.32 8.53
N ILE A 53 7.82 -5.45 7.88
CA ILE A 53 7.62 -6.35 6.74
C ILE A 53 8.61 -5.98 5.62
N HIS A 54 8.73 -4.70 5.27
CA HIS A 54 9.68 -4.26 4.25
C HIS A 54 11.14 -4.53 4.65
N SER A 55 11.54 -4.12 5.87
CA SER A 55 12.92 -4.20 6.36
C SER A 55 13.45 -5.63 6.52
N LEU A 56 12.55 -6.61 6.66
CA LEU A 56 12.88 -8.03 6.79
C LEU A 56 12.68 -8.80 5.48
N SER A 57 12.17 -8.15 4.42
CA SER A 57 11.94 -8.77 3.13
C SER A 57 13.19 -8.85 2.25
N ALA A 58 13.07 -9.57 1.12
CA ALA A 58 14.06 -9.55 0.04
C ALA A 58 14.23 -8.15 -0.58
N ARG A 59 13.24 -7.26 -0.44
CA ARG A 59 13.22 -5.90 -0.99
C ARG A 59 13.73 -4.83 -0.02
N LYS A 60 14.32 -5.21 1.12
CA LYS A 60 14.78 -4.29 2.20
C LYS A 60 15.77 -3.20 1.81
N HIS A 61 16.42 -3.32 0.64
CA HIS A 61 17.35 -2.32 0.10
C HIS A 61 16.76 -1.51 -1.07
N ASN A 62 15.53 -1.85 -1.46
CA ASN A 62 14.80 -1.18 -2.53
C ASN A 62 13.93 -0.05 -1.95
N PRO A 63 13.38 0.83 -2.80
CA PRO A 63 12.55 1.93 -2.34
C PRO A 63 11.35 1.47 -1.51
N PHE A 64 11.04 2.22 -0.47
CA PHE A 64 9.81 2.12 0.31
C PHE A 64 9.12 3.47 0.30
N ILE A 65 7.81 3.49 0.04
CA ILE A 65 7.01 4.71 0.19
C ILE A 65 5.74 4.41 0.98
N ALA A 66 5.43 5.28 1.93
CA ALA A 66 4.16 5.28 2.65
C ALA A 66 3.24 6.35 2.06
N VAL A 67 2.01 5.98 1.77
CA VAL A 67 0.98 6.83 1.18
C VAL A 67 -0.28 6.71 2.03
N ASN A 68 -0.71 7.81 2.63
CA ASN A 68 -2.01 7.88 3.29
C ASN A 68 -3.08 8.25 2.25
N CYS A 69 -4.00 7.32 1.98
CA CYS A 69 -5.03 7.50 0.95
C CYS A 69 -6.09 8.52 1.36
N GLY A 70 -6.38 8.67 2.67
CA GLY A 70 -7.32 9.66 3.20
C GLY A 70 -6.80 11.10 3.15
N ALA A 71 -5.48 11.28 3.10
CA ALA A 71 -4.85 12.61 3.03
C ALA A 71 -4.73 13.17 1.61
N ILE A 72 -4.87 12.33 0.57
CA ILE A 72 -4.76 12.78 -0.83
C ILE A 72 -6.15 13.13 -1.35
N PRO A 73 -6.34 14.33 -1.93
CA PRO A 73 -7.60 14.67 -2.57
C PRO A 73 -8.01 13.65 -3.64
N GLU A 74 -9.29 13.27 -3.66
CA GLU A 74 -9.85 12.29 -4.62
C GLU A 74 -9.53 12.66 -6.08
N GLY A 75 -9.54 13.95 -6.42
CA GLY A 75 -9.22 14.41 -7.77
C GLY A 75 -7.76 14.23 -8.19
N THR A 76 -6.83 13.99 -7.26
CA THR A 76 -5.39 13.90 -7.55
C THR A 76 -4.77 12.54 -7.22
N ILE A 77 -5.47 11.66 -6.50
CA ILE A 77 -4.93 10.36 -6.07
C ILE A 77 -4.49 9.48 -7.25
N ASP A 78 -5.25 9.45 -8.34
CA ASP A 78 -4.88 8.70 -9.55
C ASP A 78 -3.56 9.23 -10.14
N SER A 79 -3.38 10.55 -10.16
CA SER A 79 -2.17 11.19 -10.66
C SER A 79 -0.97 10.92 -9.74
N GLU A 80 -1.16 10.92 -8.42
CA GLU A 80 -0.07 10.63 -7.47
C GLU A 80 0.37 9.16 -7.52
N LEU A 81 -0.59 8.22 -7.55
CA LEU A 81 -0.28 6.79 -7.60
C LEU A 81 0.25 6.34 -8.97
N PHE A 82 -0.43 6.73 -10.05
CA PHE A 82 -0.18 6.19 -11.40
C PHE A 82 0.54 7.16 -12.32
N GLY A 83 0.69 8.43 -11.95
CA GLY A 83 1.29 9.46 -12.78
C GLY A 83 0.33 9.99 -13.83
N HIS A 84 0.75 11.02 -14.54
CA HIS A 84 -0.05 11.67 -15.56
C HIS A 84 0.80 12.17 -16.73
N GLU A 85 0.16 12.29 -17.89
CA GLU A 85 0.73 12.98 -19.04
C GLU A 85 0.36 14.47 -19.03
N LYS A 86 1.23 15.28 -19.64
CA LYS A 86 0.98 16.70 -19.89
C LYS A 86 -0.38 16.91 -20.57
N GLY A 87 -1.16 17.85 -20.07
CA GLY A 87 -2.48 18.19 -20.61
C GLY A 87 -3.61 17.21 -20.26
N SER A 88 -3.37 16.22 -19.40
CA SER A 88 -4.38 15.24 -19.00
C SER A 88 -5.51 15.81 -18.12
N PHE A 89 -5.28 16.92 -17.43
CA PHE A 89 -6.28 17.68 -16.68
C PHE A 89 -5.84 19.15 -16.53
N THR A 90 -6.75 20.02 -16.09
CA THR A 90 -6.47 21.44 -15.85
C THR A 90 -5.38 21.60 -14.78
N GLY A 91 -4.20 22.08 -15.16
CA GLY A 91 -3.04 22.21 -14.29
C GLY A 91 -1.92 21.19 -14.54
N ALA A 92 -2.13 20.20 -15.42
CA ALA A 92 -1.09 19.27 -15.87
C ALA A 92 -0.13 19.93 -16.87
N VAL A 93 0.70 20.86 -16.38
CA VAL A 93 1.63 21.63 -17.23
C VAL A 93 2.73 20.74 -17.82
N ASP A 94 3.11 19.69 -17.10
CA ASP A 94 4.13 18.71 -17.49
C ASP A 94 3.67 17.28 -17.16
N SER A 95 4.35 16.28 -17.71
CA SER A 95 4.11 14.87 -17.34
C SER A 95 4.82 14.55 -16.01
N ARG A 96 4.18 13.76 -15.15
CA ARG A 96 4.75 13.37 -13.84
C ARG A 96 4.65 11.85 -13.64
N LYS A 97 5.73 11.29 -13.08
CA LYS A 97 5.77 9.89 -12.65
C LYS A 97 4.95 9.70 -11.38
N GLY A 98 4.13 8.64 -11.33
CA GLY A 98 3.43 8.24 -10.12
C GLY A 98 4.27 7.34 -9.22
N TYR A 99 3.78 7.08 -8.01
CA TYR A 99 4.47 6.25 -7.03
C TYR A 99 4.77 4.85 -7.53
N PHE A 100 3.85 4.21 -8.26
CA PHE A 100 4.11 2.88 -8.83
C PHE A 100 5.28 2.85 -9.81
N GLU A 101 5.61 3.98 -10.44
CA GLU A 101 6.79 4.09 -11.29
C GLU A 101 8.06 4.33 -10.48
N THR A 102 7.98 5.21 -9.47
CA THR A 102 9.14 5.64 -8.69
C THR A 102 9.63 4.56 -7.73
N VAL A 103 8.73 3.70 -7.25
CA VAL A 103 9.06 2.60 -6.32
C VAL A 103 9.14 1.24 -6.97
N ASN A 104 9.23 1.16 -8.30
CA ASN A 104 9.39 -0.11 -9.01
C ASN A 104 10.57 -0.94 -8.45
N GLY A 105 10.34 -2.23 -8.22
CA GLY A 105 11.22 -3.16 -7.50
C GLY A 105 11.09 -3.10 -5.98
N GLY A 106 10.41 -2.09 -5.43
CA GLY A 106 10.31 -1.79 -4.01
C GLY A 106 9.00 -2.21 -3.35
N THR A 107 8.57 -1.41 -2.38
CA THR A 107 7.34 -1.64 -1.61
C THR A 107 6.57 -0.34 -1.44
N ILE A 108 5.26 -0.41 -1.65
CA ILE A 108 4.33 0.68 -1.33
C ILE A 108 3.49 0.28 -0.12
N PHE A 109 3.41 1.17 0.85
CA PHE A 109 2.48 1.08 1.97
C PHE A 109 1.32 2.03 1.73
N LEU A 110 0.10 1.49 1.63
CA LEU A 110 -1.15 2.21 1.43
C LEU A 110 -1.92 2.24 2.75
N ASP A 111 -1.78 3.33 3.51
CA ASP A 111 -2.55 3.53 4.73
C ASP A 111 -3.95 4.06 4.40
N GLU A 112 -4.91 3.70 5.24
CA GLU A 112 -6.33 4.03 5.08
C GLU A 112 -6.89 3.64 3.69
N ILE A 113 -6.57 2.44 3.19
CA ILE A 113 -6.99 1.99 1.85
C ILE A 113 -8.51 2.01 1.66
N GLY A 114 -9.28 1.91 2.74
CA GLY A 114 -10.74 2.03 2.73
C GLY A 114 -11.27 3.44 2.41
N GLU A 115 -10.42 4.46 2.35
CA GLU A 115 -10.75 5.81 1.85
C GLU A 115 -10.48 5.98 0.35
N MET A 116 -9.88 4.98 -0.30
CA MET A 116 -9.57 5.05 -1.73
C MET A 116 -10.87 5.10 -2.56
N PRO A 117 -10.99 6.00 -3.57
CA PRO A 117 -12.15 6.01 -4.47
C PRO A 117 -12.29 4.72 -5.27
N LEU A 118 -13.53 4.29 -5.58
CA LEU A 118 -13.79 3.04 -6.32
C LEU A 118 -13.09 2.95 -7.68
N GLY A 119 -12.94 4.08 -8.38
CA GLY A 119 -12.21 4.15 -9.64
C GLY A 119 -10.72 3.85 -9.47
N THR A 120 -10.10 4.41 -8.43
CA THR A 120 -8.71 4.17 -8.06
C THR A 120 -8.50 2.73 -7.58
N GLN A 121 -9.46 2.16 -6.83
CA GLN A 121 -9.46 0.75 -6.43
C GLN A 121 -9.41 -0.19 -7.65
N ALA A 122 -10.18 0.10 -8.70
CA ALA A 122 -10.16 -0.71 -9.93
C ALA A 122 -8.79 -0.67 -10.65
N ARG A 123 -8.09 0.47 -10.59
CA ARG A 123 -6.72 0.59 -11.13
C ARG A 123 -5.71 -0.15 -10.27
N LEU A 124 -5.84 -0.07 -8.94
CA LEU A 124 -4.98 -0.79 -8.00
C LEU A 124 -5.09 -2.30 -8.21
N LEU A 125 -6.31 -2.82 -8.40
CA LEU A 125 -6.54 -4.24 -8.69
C LEU A 125 -5.71 -4.70 -9.90
N ARG A 126 -5.66 -3.91 -10.98
CA ARG A 126 -4.84 -4.24 -12.16
C ARG A 126 -3.34 -4.29 -11.86
N VAL A 127 -2.86 -3.46 -10.94
CA VAL A 127 -1.47 -3.52 -10.49
C VAL A 127 -1.22 -4.81 -9.71
N LEU A 128 -2.16 -5.20 -8.84
CA LEU A 128 -2.03 -6.43 -8.04
C LEU A 128 -2.10 -7.70 -8.91
N GLU A 129 -2.99 -7.73 -9.91
CA GLU A 129 -3.20 -8.92 -10.76
C GLU A 129 -2.13 -9.08 -11.83
N ALA A 130 -1.71 -7.99 -12.48
CA ALA A 130 -0.88 -8.03 -13.68
C ALA A 130 0.44 -7.24 -13.58
N GLY A 131 0.63 -6.47 -12.50
CA GLY A 131 1.75 -5.52 -12.41
C GLY A 131 1.65 -4.40 -13.45
N GLU A 132 0.44 -4.06 -13.89
CA GLU A 132 0.20 -3.13 -14.99
C GLU A 132 -0.67 -1.94 -14.59
N TYR A 133 -0.36 -0.76 -15.12
CA TYR A 133 -1.17 0.44 -14.95
C TYR A 133 -1.05 1.37 -16.17
N ILE A 134 -1.93 2.37 -16.23
CA ILE A 134 -1.91 3.41 -17.28
C ILE A 134 -1.91 4.77 -16.58
N ARG A 135 -0.99 5.66 -17.01
CA ARG A 135 -0.95 7.05 -16.55
C ARG A 135 -2.24 7.78 -16.91
N VAL A 136 -2.64 8.75 -16.09
CA VAL A 136 -3.80 9.60 -16.38
C VAL A 136 -3.57 10.34 -17.71
N GLY A 137 -4.56 10.27 -18.61
CA GLY A 137 -4.48 10.84 -19.96
C GLY A 137 -3.62 10.07 -20.97
N SER A 138 -3.10 8.90 -20.61
CA SER A 138 -2.35 8.02 -21.51
C SER A 138 -3.20 6.83 -21.96
N SER A 139 -2.79 6.21 -23.08
CA SER A 139 -3.28 4.89 -23.52
C SER A 139 -2.18 3.81 -23.45
N LYS A 140 -0.98 4.18 -23.01
CA LYS A 140 0.18 3.28 -22.97
C LYS A 140 0.25 2.55 -21.63
N VAL A 141 0.15 1.23 -21.69
CA VAL A 141 0.37 0.34 -20.54
C VAL A 141 1.81 0.47 -20.03
N GLN A 142 1.94 0.67 -18.73
CA GLN A 142 3.19 0.63 -17.97
C GLN A 142 3.23 -0.65 -17.13
N LYS A 143 4.44 -1.16 -16.88
CA LYS A 143 4.68 -2.32 -16.01
C LYS A 143 5.43 -1.88 -14.76
N THR A 144 5.10 -2.50 -13.63
CA THR A 144 5.78 -2.32 -12.36
C THR A 144 5.79 -3.62 -11.56
N ASP A 145 6.84 -3.81 -10.78
CA ASP A 145 7.01 -4.89 -9.81
C ASP A 145 7.10 -4.25 -8.42
N VAL A 146 5.96 -4.00 -7.80
CA VAL A 146 5.87 -3.34 -6.49
C VAL A 146 5.12 -4.24 -5.54
N ARG A 147 5.73 -4.54 -4.39
CA ARG A 147 5.04 -5.20 -3.30
C ARG A 147 4.08 -4.22 -2.62
N VAL A 148 2.84 -4.63 -2.41
CA VAL A 148 1.82 -3.79 -1.76
C VAL A 148 1.59 -4.24 -0.32
N ILE A 149 1.68 -3.29 0.61
CA ILE A 149 1.21 -3.45 1.99
C ILE A 149 0.08 -2.44 2.17
N ALA A 150 -1.11 -2.87 2.57
CA ALA A 150 -2.24 -2.01 2.82
C ALA A 150 -2.58 -1.99 4.32
N ALA A 151 -3.18 -0.91 4.78
CA ALA A 151 -3.73 -0.81 6.13
C ALA A 151 -5.12 -0.18 6.12
N SER A 152 -5.96 -0.62 7.05
CA SER A 152 -7.29 -0.06 7.26
C SER A 152 -7.68 -0.10 8.73
N ASN A 153 -8.35 0.96 9.19
CA ASN A 153 -9.08 1.02 10.45
C ASN A 153 -10.58 0.68 10.30
N LYS A 154 -11.06 0.53 9.07
CA LYS A 154 -12.42 0.11 8.75
C LYS A 154 -12.46 -1.36 8.38
N ASP A 155 -13.61 -1.99 8.61
CA ASP A 155 -13.90 -3.31 8.08
C ASP A 155 -14.12 -3.22 6.56
N LEU A 156 -13.13 -3.67 5.78
CA LEU A 156 -13.19 -3.60 4.32
C LEU A 156 -14.24 -4.54 3.73
N LEU A 157 -14.54 -5.66 4.40
CA LEU A 157 -15.57 -6.60 3.94
C LEU A 157 -16.96 -5.99 4.13
N GLU A 158 -17.19 -5.30 5.24
CA GLU A 158 -18.40 -4.51 5.44
C GLU A 158 -18.53 -3.37 4.41
N LEU A 159 -17.44 -2.67 4.11
CA LEU A 159 -17.44 -1.64 3.06
C LEU A 159 -17.73 -2.24 1.68
N ALA A 160 -17.24 -3.46 1.41
CA ALA A 160 -17.52 -4.17 0.16
C ALA A 160 -19.01 -4.48 0.03
N HIS A 161 -19.64 -5.03 1.08
CA HIS A 161 -21.09 -5.28 1.10
C HIS A 161 -21.92 -4.00 0.92
N ARG A 162 -21.39 -2.84 1.36
CA ARG A 162 -22.03 -1.52 1.20
C ARG A 162 -21.69 -0.83 -0.13
N GLY A 163 -20.94 -1.49 -1.04
CA GLY A 163 -20.55 -0.94 -2.33
C GLY A 163 -19.55 0.23 -2.25
N ARG A 164 -18.84 0.37 -1.12
CA ARG A 164 -17.82 1.41 -0.88
C ARG A 164 -16.40 0.91 -1.07
N PHE A 165 -16.22 -0.40 -1.11
CA PHE A 165 -14.98 -1.07 -1.47
C PHE A 165 -15.29 -2.14 -2.51
N ARG A 166 -14.36 -2.45 -3.40
CA ARG A 166 -14.58 -3.52 -4.38
C ARG A 166 -14.29 -4.87 -3.73
N GLU A 167 -15.22 -5.80 -3.90
CA GLU A 167 -15.08 -7.17 -3.39
C GLU A 167 -13.89 -7.90 -4.03
N ASP A 168 -13.67 -7.70 -5.33
CA ASP A 168 -12.53 -8.29 -6.07
C ASP A 168 -11.16 -7.76 -5.64
N LEU A 169 -11.08 -6.55 -5.08
CA LEU A 169 -9.85 -6.00 -4.50
C LEU A 169 -9.61 -6.48 -3.07
N TYR A 170 -10.68 -6.84 -2.36
CA TYR A 170 -10.57 -7.36 -0.99
C TYR A 170 -9.95 -8.76 -0.95
N TYR A 171 -10.31 -9.59 -1.93
CA TYR A 171 -9.81 -10.96 -2.08
C TYR A 171 -8.46 -11.02 -2.80
#